data_AF-A0A937URS8-F1
#
_entry.id   AF-A0A937URS8-F1
#
_cell.length_a   1.000
_cell.length_b   1.000
_cell.length_c   1.000
_cell.angle_alpha   90.00
_cell.angle_beta   90.00
_cell.angle_gamma   90.00
#
_symmetry.space_group_name_H-M   'P 1'
#
loop_
_entity.id
_entity.type
_entity.pdbx_description
1 polymer ?
#
loop_
_entity_poly.entity_id
_entity_poly.type
_entity_poly.pdbx_seq_one_letter_code
_entity_poly.pdbx_strand_id
1 'polypeptide(L)'
;MVSRKPALIAVAAALVLAAVACAQIPPSGPGTPDDPARGRPTAGHPPAGQSPADAAARVEEVGSRHPRQYAGIAVSGVTLVVYRRPGGDLDDAVRAVAGNVSVVFRDAPHTRQELIALAARIQADLAYWRNRGVPIWSVLPRHDGSGVEVGTPAGDRLAAAARDRYGDAPIIVLRMTEPPVTAPATTS
;
A
#
# COMPACT_ATOMS: atom_id res chain seq x y z
N MET A 1 21.76 39.47 -8.05
CA MET A 1 22.10 38.19 -7.38
C MET A 1 21.47 38.20 -6.01
N VAL A 2 20.34 37.51 -5.82
CA VAL A 2 19.69 37.38 -4.51
C VAL A 2 19.62 35.89 -4.18
N SER A 3 20.46 35.49 -3.24
CA SER A 3 20.58 34.14 -2.71
C SER A 3 19.45 33.89 -1.72
N ARG A 4 18.60 32.89 -1.97
CA ARG A 4 17.57 32.43 -1.03
C ARG A 4 18.03 31.13 -0.40
N LYS A 5 18.32 31.17 0.89
CA LYS A 5 18.61 30.00 1.74
C LYS A 5 17.33 29.19 1.95
N PRO A 6 17.33 27.86 1.82
CA PRO A 6 16.21 27.02 2.24
C PRO A 6 16.23 26.82 3.76
N ALA A 7 15.08 27.06 4.38
CA ALA A 7 14.81 26.78 5.78
C ALA A 7 14.60 25.27 5.99
N LEU A 8 15.44 24.69 6.84
CA LEU A 8 15.29 23.33 7.36
C LEU A 8 14.17 23.33 8.41
N ILE A 9 13.06 22.67 8.13
CA ILE A 9 12.04 22.33 9.13
C ILE A 9 12.31 20.88 9.55
N ALA A 10 12.92 20.74 10.73
CA ALA A 10 13.10 19.46 11.40
C ALA A 10 11.78 19.07 12.07
N VAL A 11 11.16 17.98 11.61
CA VAL A 11 10.02 17.35 12.30
C VAL A 11 10.58 16.28 13.22
N ALA A 12 10.43 16.51 14.52
CA ALA A 12 10.84 15.60 15.58
C ALA A 12 9.96 14.34 15.60
N ALA A 13 10.57 13.17 15.46
CA ALA A 13 9.93 11.88 15.68
C ALA A 13 10.00 11.53 17.18
N ALA A 14 8.85 11.53 17.86
CA ALA A 14 8.74 11.04 19.22
C ALA A 14 8.61 9.50 19.21
N LEU A 15 9.67 8.83 19.67
CA LEU A 15 9.66 7.39 19.98
C LEU A 15 8.97 7.19 21.33
N VAL A 16 7.86 6.44 21.37
CA VAL A 16 7.27 5.95 22.62
C VAL A 16 7.69 4.49 22.80
N LEU A 17 8.57 4.24 23.77
CA LEU A 17 8.88 2.90 24.28
C LEU A 17 7.71 2.42 25.15
N ALA A 18 7.11 1.27 24.82
CA ALA A 18 6.24 0.54 25.74
C ALA A 18 7.05 -0.57 26.43
N ALA A 19 7.34 -0.37 27.71
CA ALA A 19 7.96 -1.37 28.57
C ALA A 19 6.89 -2.36 29.10
N VAL A 20 7.23 -3.64 29.06
CA VAL A 20 6.51 -4.75 29.68
C VAL A 20 6.90 -4.81 31.16
N ALA A 21 5.94 -4.81 32.09
CA ALA A 21 6.13 -5.45 33.41
C ALA A 21 4.83 -5.62 34.23
N CYS A 22 4.62 -6.88 34.61
CA CYS A 22 4.11 -7.40 35.89
C CYS A 22 2.63 -7.26 36.29
N ALA A 23 1.99 -8.44 36.18
CA ALA A 23 1.01 -9.03 37.07
C ALA A 23 0.97 -8.51 38.52
N GLN A 24 -0.25 -8.23 39.01
CA GLN A 24 -0.62 -8.41 40.42
C GLN A 24 -2.06 -8.93 40.51
N ILE A 25 -2.21 -10.12 41.09
CA ILE A 25 -3.46 -10.77 41.48
C ILE A 25 -3.79 -10.30 42.90
N PRO A 26 -4.94 -9.67 43.16
CA PRO A 26 -5.45 -9.51 44.52
C PRO A 26 -6.37 -10.68 44.94
N PRO A 27 -6.39 -11.01 46.25
CA PRO A 27 -6.96 -12.24 46.79
C PRO A 27 -8.50 -12.24 46.87
N SER A 28 -9.05 -13.44 46.74
CA SER A 28 -10.44 -13.81 46.97
C SER A 28 -10.88 -13.56 48.42
N GLY A 29 -11.95 -12.79 48.61
CA GLY A 29 -12.71 -12.70 49.86
C GLY A 29 -14.05 -13.45 49.75
N PRO A 30 -14.57 -14.06 50.84
CA PRO A 30 -15.80 -14.86 50.81
C PRO A 30 -17.05 -14.09 51.31
N GLY A 31 -18.23 -14.47 50.77
CA GLY A 31 -19.59 -14.15 51.27
C GLY A 31 -20.19 -12.87 50.68
N THR A 32 -21.43 -12.80 50.17
CA THR A 32 -22.71 -13.41 50.61
C THR A 32 -23.76 -13.30 49.45
N PRO A 33 -24.97 -13.88 49.52
CA PRO A 33 -25.77 -14.38 48.39
C PRO A 33 -26.88 -13.46 47.87
N ASP A 34 -27.25 -13.73 46.61
CA ASP A 34 -28.51 -13.49 45.87
C ASP A 34 -29.16 -12.09 45.84
N ASP A 35 -29.15 -11.49 44.64
CA ASP A 35 -30.20 -10.60 44.15
C ASP A 35 -30.48 -10.88 42.65
N PRO A 36 -31.66 -11.43 42.27
CA PRO A 36 -32.03 -11.65 40.89
C PRO A 36 -32.78 -10.42 40.35
N ALA A 37 -32.04 -9.36 40.02
CA ALA A 37 -32.63 -8.15 39.44
C ALA A 37 -31.92 -7.71 38.17
N ARG A 38 -32.58 -7.99 37.04
CA ARG A 38 -32.43 -7.39 35.71
C ARG A 38 -31.06 -7.55 35.05
N GLY A 39 -31.00 -8.54 34.15
CA GLY A 39 -30.08 -8.54 33.02
C GLY A 39 -30.25 -7.27 32.19
N ARG A 40 -29.48 -6.25 32.54
CA ARG A 40 -29.13 -5.16 31.63
C ARG A 40 -28.22 -5.82 30.58
N PRO A 41 -28.53 -5.77 29.27
CA PRO A 41 -27.55 -6.18 28.29
C PRO A 41 -26.34 -5.27 28.49
N THR A 42 -25.28 -5.84 29.06
CA THR A 42 -23.95 -5.25 29.02
C THR A 42 -23.74 -4.95 27.55
N ALA A 43 -23.66 -3.66 27.22
CA ALA A 43 -23.32 -3.24 25.87
C ALA A 43 -22.03 -3.98 25.54
N GLY A 44 -22.16 -5.02 24.70
CA GLY A 44 -21.04 -5.82 24.27
C GLY A 44 -20.06 -4.82 23.68
N HIS A 45 -18.88 -4.73 24.29
CA HIS A 45 -17.76 -4.09 23.64
C HIS A 45 -17.72 -4.72 22.24
N PRO A 46 -17.84 -3.95 21.15
CA PRO A 46 -17.67 -4.52 19.83
C PRO A 46 -16.31 -5.24 19.84
N PRO A 47 -16.21 -6.46 19.29
CA PRO A 47 -14.93 -7.16 19.22
C PRO A 47 -13.91 -6.17 18.68
N ALA A 48 -12.75 -6.09 19.33
CA ALA A 48 -11.69 -5.12 19.04
C ALA A 48 -11.63 -4.86 17.53
N GLY A 49 -11.95 -3.62 17.16
CA GLY A 49 -12.32 -3.25 15.79
C GLY A 49 -11.28 -3.72 14.79
N GLN A 50 -11.73 -4.37 13.71
CA GLN A 50 -10.86 -4.76 12.61
C GLN A 50 -10.16 -3.52 12.10
N SER A 51 -8.83 -3.51 12.15
CA SER A 51 -8.08 -2.37 11.64
C SER A 51 -8.24 -2.28 10.12
N PRO A 52 -8.21 -1.08 9.53
CA PRO A 52 -8.14 -0.94 8.07
C PRO A 52 -6.98 -1.74 7.45
N ALA A 53 -5.87 -1.93 8.17
CA ALA A 53 -4.75 -2.73 7.72
C ALA A 53 -5.11 -4.23 7.60
N ASP A 54 -5.81 -4.80 8.59
CA ASP A 54 -6.24 -6.21 8.54
C ASP A 54 -7.27 -6.45 7.43
N ALA A 55 -8.18 -5.49 7.24
CA ALA A 55 -9.12 -5.53 6.14
C ALA A 55 -8.40 -5.39 4.78
N ALA A 56 -7.38 -4.54 4.67
CA ALA A 56 -6.59 -4.38 3.46
C ALA A 56 -5.89 -5.69 3.07
N ALA A 57 -5.32 -6.43 4.03
CA ALA A 57 -4.69 -7.72 3.77
C ALA A 57 -5.67 -8.76 3.20
N ARG A 58 -6.90 -8.84 3.75
CA ARG A 58 -7.95 -9.74 3.22
C ARG A 58 -8.40 -9.33 1.82
N VAL A 59 -8.53 -8.02 1.58
CA VAL A 59 -8.92 -7.49 0.27
C VAL A 59 -7.82 -7.73 -0.76
N GLU A 60 -6.54 -7.59 -0.41
CA GLU A 60 -5.41 -7.91 -1.31
C GLU A 60 -5.46 -9.39 -1.73
N GLU A 61 -5.75 -10.31 -0.79
CA GLU A 61 -5.89 -11.74 -1.08
C GLU A 61 -7.12 -12.08 -1.95
N VAL A 62 -8.23 -11.35 -1.79
CA VAL A 62 -9.36 -11.46 -2.73
C VAL A 62 -8.97 -10.90 -4.09
N GLY A 63 -8.35 -9.73 -4.13
CA GLY A 63 -7.93 -9.05 -5.35
C GLY A 63 -6.97 -9.89 -6.20
N SER A 64 -6.01 -10.59 -5.57
CA SER A 64 -5.05 -11.45 -6.25
C SER A 64 -5.72 -12.57 -7.07
N ARG A 65 -6.89 -13.05 -6.63
CA ARG A 65 -7.71 -14.06 -7.30
C ARG A 65 -8.56 -13.51 -8.45
N HIS A 66 -8.62 -12.18 -8.62
CA HIS A 66 -9.34 -11.50 -9.69
C HIS A 66 -8.37 -10.71 -10.60
N PRO A 67 -7.40 -11.37 -11.26
CA PRO A 67 -6.31 -10.68 -11.95
C PRO A 67 -6.76 -9.84 -13.15
N ARG A 68 -7.95 -10.12 -13.70
CA ARG A 68 -8.56 -9.37 -14.82
C ARG A 68 -9.25 -8.08 -14.38
N GLN A 69 -9.40 -7.85 -13.08
CA GLN A 69 -10.12 -6.71 -12.51
C GLN A 69 -9.28 -5.93 -11.52
N TYR A 70 -8.51 -6.60 -10.66
CA TYR A 70 -7.81 -5.94 -9.57
C TYR A 70 -6.59 -5.14 -10.04
N ALA A 71 -6.46 -3.89 -9.59
CA ALA A 71 -5.29 -3.03 -9.82
C ALA A 71 -4.45 -2.82 -8.55
N GLY A 72 -5.11 -2.71 -7.40
CA GLY A 72 -4.46 -2.57 -6.10
C GLY A 72 -5.37 -1.95 -5.06
N ILE A 73 -4.80 -1.70 -3.88
CA ILE A 73 -5.50 -1.13 -2.74
C ILE A 73 -4.66 -0.05 -2.07
N ALA A 74 -5.34 0.94 -1.49
CA ALA A 74 -4.74 1.90 -0.57
C ALA A 74 -5.62 2.08 0.67
N VAL A 75 -4.97 2.38 1.80
CA VAL A 75 -5.66 2.84 3.02
C VAL A 75 -5.66 4.36 3.03
N SER A 76 -6.84 4.98 3.13
CA SER A 76 -7.01 6.43 3.25
C SER A 76 -7.79 6.74 4.53
N GLY A 77 -7.05 7.04 5.60
CA GLY A 77 -7.62 7.18 6.95
C GLY A 77 -8.27 5.87 7.40
N VAL A 78 -9.59 5.89 7.61
CA VAL A 78 -10.40 4.72 8.00
C VAL A 78 -11.06 4.00 6.82
N THR A 79 -10.77 4.42 5.58
CA THR A 79 -11.40 3.90 4.36
C THR A 79 -10.39 3.11 3.53
N LEU A 80 -10.83 1.98 2.97
CA LEU A 80 -10.11 1.25 1.94
C LEU A 80 -10.52 1.75 0.56
N VAL A 81 -9.53 2.07 -0.26
CA VAL A 81 -9.73 2.42 -1.67
C VAL A 81 -9.26 1.26 -2.51
N VAL A 82 -10.17 0.61 -3.21
CA VAL A 82 -9.89 -0.52 -4.10
C VAL A 82 -9.89 -0.02 -5.53
N TYR A 83 -8.73 -0.10 -6.19
CA TYR A 83 -8.55 0.26 -7.59
C TYR A 83 -8.80 -0.97 -8.45
N ARG A 84 -9.71 -0.85 -9.42
CA ARG A 84 -10.12 -1.97 -10.26
C ARG A 84 -10.66 -1.56 -11.61
N ARG A 85 -10.63 -2.47 -12.59
CA ARG A 85 -11.45 -2.36 -13.80
C ARG A 85 -12.91 -2.71 -13.45
N PRO A 86 -13.90 -1.90 -13.86
CA PRO A 86 -15.31 -2.19 -13.59
C PRO A 86 -15.81 -3.46 -14.29
N GLY A 87 -16.87 -4.05 -13.73
CA GLY A 87 -17.46 -5.32 -14.16
C GLY A 87 -17.15 -6.46 -13.20
N GLY A 88 -17.58 -7.68 -13.52
CA GLY A 88 -17.30 -8.93 -12.78
C GLY A 88 -17.82 -8.97 -11.34
N ASP A 89 -17.20 -9.81 -10.50
CA ASP A 89 -17.64 -10.16 -9.15
C ASP A 89 -16.70 -9.66 -8.03
N LEU A 90 -15.56 -9.06 -8.39
CA LEU A 90 -14.59 -8.52 -7.42
C LEU A 90 -15.24 -7.62 -6.35
N ASP A 91 -16.17 -6.74 -6.72
CA ASP A 91 -16.80 -5.82 -5.77
C ASP A 91 -17.55 -6.53 -4.66
N ASP A 92 -18.30 -7.56 -5.03
CA ASP A 92 -19.07 -8.35 -4.07
C ASP A 92 -18.13 -9.21 -3.21
N ALA A 93 -17.10 -9.78 -3.82
CA ALA A 93 -16.06 -10.52 -3.10
C ALA A 93 -15.31 -9.64 -2.08
N VAL A 94 -15.02 -8.38 -2.43
CA VAL A 94 -14.39 -7.41 -1.53
C VAL A 94 -15.33 -7.03 -0.39
N ARG A 95 -16.61 -6.71 -0.68
CA ARG A 95 -17.60 -6.38 0.36
C ARG A 95 -17.78 -7.52 1.35
N ALA A 96 -17.72 -8.77 0.90
CA ALA A 96 -17.84 -9.94 1.77
C ALA A 96 -16.70 -10.09 2.80
N VAL A 97 -15.50 -9.56 2.52
CA VAL A 97 -14.33 -9.70 3.40
C VAL A 97 -13.91 -8.41 4.13
N ALA A 98 -14.45 -7.26 3.71
CA ALA A 98 -14.11 -5.96 4.27
C ALA A 98 -14.63 -5.74 5.71
N GLY A 99 -15.63 -6.53 6.13
CA GLY A 99 -16.23 -6.42 7.45
C GLY A 99 -16.94 -5.07 7.64
N ASN A 100 -16.62 -4.36 8.73
CA ASN A 100 -17.18 -3.04 9.02
C ASN A 100 -16.34 -1.87 8.48
N VAL A 101 -15.26 -2.15 7.75
CA VAL A 101 -14.39 -1.10 7.18
C VAL A 101 -15.05 -0.51 5.94
N SER A 102 -15.06 0.82 5.84
CA SER A 102 -15.60 1.53 4.67
C SER A 102 -14.76 1.22 3.43
N VAL A 103 -15.39 0.86 2.32
CA VAL A 103 -14.74 0.56 1.04
C VAL A 103 -15.26 1.49 -0.04
N VAL A 104 -14.31 2.09 -0.78
CA VAL A 104 -14.58 2.87 -1.99
C VAL A 104 -13.91 2.18 -3.16
N PHE A 105 -14.69 1.89 -4.20
CA PHE A 105 -14.17 1.37 -5.46
C PHE A 105 -13.81 2.53 -6.39
N ARG A 106 -12.63 2.46 -7.01
CA ARG A 106 -12.17 3.41 -8.02
C ARG A 106 -11.79 2.68 -9.29
N ASP A 107 -12.24 3.23 -10.41
CA ASP A 107 -11.88 2.67 -11.70
C ASP A 107 -10.40 2.90 -12.02
N ALA A 108 -9.75 1.86 -12.50
CA ALA A 108 -8.33 1.83 -12.86
C ALA A 108 -8.17 1.52 -14.35
N PRO A 109 -7.32 2.25 -15.10
CA PRO A 109 -7.09 1.97 -16.52
C PRO A 109 -6.46 0.60 -16.76
N HIS A 110 -5.52 0.21 -15.89
CA HIS A 110 -4.78 -1.04 -15.99
C HIS A 110 -4.92 -1.88 -14.72
N THR A 111 -4.88 -3.19 -14.91
CA THR A 111 -4.86 -4.18 -13.82
C THR A 111 -3.45 -4.36 -13.27
N ARG A 112 -3.34 -4.92 -12.07
CA ARG A 112 -2.07 -5.27 -11.42
C ARG A 112 -1.27 -6.23 -12.29
N GLN A 113 -1.95 -7.20 -12.90
CA GLN A 113 -1.32 -8.19 -13.78
C GLN A 113 -0.68 -7.52 -15.01
N GLU A 114 -1.40 -6.63 -15.69
CA GLU A 114 -0.90 -5.89 -16.86
C GLU A 114 0.33 -5.05 -16.48
N LEU A 115 0.29 -4.34 -15.35
CA LEU A 115 1.40 -3.49 -14.92
C LEU A 115 2.62 -4.28 -14.44
N ILE A 116 2.43 -5.44 -13.77
CA ILE A 116 3.53 -6.35 -13.43
C ILE A 116 4.20 -6.89 -14.69
N ALA A 117 3.40 -7.29 -15.69
CA ALA A 117 3.96 -7.77 -16.96
C ALA A 117 4.77 -6.67 -17.66
N LEU A 118 4.30 -5.42 -17.66
CA LEU A 118 5.06 -4.28 -18.19
C LEU A 118 6.35 -4.04 -17.39
N ALA A 119 6.28 -4.04 -16.05
CA ALA A 119 7.45 -3.85 -15.20
C ALA A 119 8.50 -4.95 -15.43
N ALA A 120 8.08 -6.21 -15.57
CA ALA A 120 8.98 -7.32 -15.88
C ALA A 120 9.70 -7.13 -17.23
N ARG A 121 9.01 -6.64 -18.26
CA ARG A 121 9.65 -6.31 -19.55
C ARG A 121 10.69 -5.20 -19.40
N ILE A 122 10.38 -4.14 -18.65
CA ILE A 122 11.33 -3.03 -18.40
C ILE A 122 12.54 -3.53 -17.61
N GLN A 123 12.33 -4.40 -16.62
CA GLN A 123 13.41 -5.02 -15.84
C GLN A 123 14.31 -5.92 -16.71
N ALA A 124 13.75 -6.65 -17.66
CA ALA A 124 14.53 -7.44 -18.62
C ALA A 124 15.42 -6.56 -19.51
N ASP A 125 15.02 -5.30 -19.73
CA ASP A 125 15.75 -4.34 -20.57
C ASP A 125 16.76 -3.46 -19.82
N LEU A 126 16.99 -3.66 -18.51
CA LEU A 126 17.89 -2.80 -17.73
C LEU A 126 19.30 -2.69 -18.33
N ALA A 127 19.85 -3.79 -18.84
CA ALA A 127 21.16 -3.78 -19.50
C ALA A 127 21.14 -2.98 -20.82
N TYR A 128 20.06 -3.11 -21.61
CA TYR A 128 19.86 -2.38 -22.86
C TYR A 128 19.90 -0.85 -22.61
N TRP A 129 19.21 -0.40 -21.55
CA TRP A 129 19.12 1.00 -21.17
C TRP A 129 20.44 1.54 -20.62
N ARG A 130 21.09 0.78 -19.73
CA ARG A 130 22.41 1.13 -19.18
C ARG A 130 23.46 1.31 -20.28
N ASN A 131 23.51 0.41 -21.26
CA ASN A 131 24.46 0.48 -22.38
C ASN A 131 24.24 1.69 -23.31
N ARG A 132 23.10 2.38 -23.16
CA ARG A 132 22.74 3.60 -23.90
C ARG A 132 22.87 4.87 -23.07
N GLY A 133 23.47 4.79 -21.88
CA GLY A 133 23.65 5.95 -21.00
C GLY A 133 22.35 6.47 -20.39
N VAL A 134 21.30 5.64 -20.33
CA VAL A 134 20.02 5.96 -19.71
C VAL A 134 19.69 4.94 -18.61
N PRO A 135 20.50 4.87 -17.53
CA PRO A 135 20.30 3.86 -16.48
C PRO A 135 18.92 4.02 -15.83
N ILE A 136 18.30 2.89 -15.50
CA ILE A 136 17.06 2.83 -14.71
C ILE A 136 17.43 2.34 -13.31
N TRP A 137 16.94 3.03 -12.29
CA TRP A 137 17.23 2.75 -10.89
C TRP A 137 16.07 2.08 -10.16
N SER A 138 14.83 2.34 -10.57
CA SER A 138 13.64 1.69 -10.01
C SER A 138 12.61 1.41 -11.09
N VAL A 139 11.83 0.34 -10.88
CA VAL A 139 10.70 -0.04 -11.74
C VAL A 139 9.59 -0.54 -10.82
N LEU A 140 8.50 0.22 -10.69
CA LEU A 140 7.44 -0.05 -9.73
C LEU A 140 6.05 0.08 -10.38
N PRO A 141 5.25 -1.00 -10.45
CA PRO A 141 3.83 -0.90 -10.76
C PRO A 141 3.11 -0.03 -9.73
N ARG A 142 2.32 0.96 -10.16
CA ARG A 142 1.47 1.73 -9.25
C ARG A 142 0.21 0.95 -8.89
N HIS A 143 -0.13 0.97 -7.61
CA HIS A 143 -1.32 0.29 -7.07
C HIS A 143 -2.65 0.91 -7.55
N ASP A 144 -2.62 2.14 -8.07
CA ASP A 144 -3.80 2.81 -8.62
C ASP A 144 -4.10 2.43 -10.08
N GLY A 145 -3.28 1.55 -10.67
CA GLY A 145 -3.44 1.12 -12.06
C GLY A 145 -3.07 2.18 -13.10
N SER A 146 -2.46 3.30 -12.70
CA SER A 146 -2.11 4.39 -13.63
C SER A 146 -0.91 4.10 -14.52
N GLY A 147 -0.01 3.20 -14.10
CA GLY A 147 1.16 2.84 -14.88
C GLY A 147 2.31 2.24 -14.09
N VAL A 148 3.44 2.06 -14.75
CA VAL A 148 4.71 1.67 -14.13
C VAL A 148 5.58 2.90 -13.97
N GLU A 149 5.92 3.20 -12.72
CA GLU A 149 6.89 4.24 -12.39
C GLU A 149 8.30 3.74 -12.65
N VAL A 150 9.08 4.55 -13.37
CA VAL A 150 10.47 4.25 -13.72
C VAL A 150 11.35 5.39 -13.26
N GLY A 151 12.12 5.12 -12.20
CA GLY A 151 13.09 6.06 -11.65
C GLY A 151 14.39 6.06 -12.43
N THR A 152 14.85 7.24 -12.86
CA THR A 152 16.08 7.37 -13.65
C THR A 152 16.69 8.77 -13.53
N PRO A 153 18.02 8.94 -13.62
CA PRO A 153 18.64 10.25 -13.79
C PRO A 153 18.46 10.82 -15.21
N ALA A 154 18.06 10.00 -16.18
CA ALA A 154 17.93 10.42 -17.57
C ALA A 154 16.71 11.32 -17.83
N GLY A 155 15.69 11.26 -16.96
CA GLY A 155 14.46 12.03 -17.07
C GLY A 155 13.82 11.90 -18.46
N ASP A 156 13.57 13.04 -19.12
CA ASP A 156 12.87 13.12 -20.40
C ASP A 156 13.53 12.33 -21.54
N ARG A 157 14.85 12.09 -21.46
CA ARG A 157 15.56 11.23 -22.42
C ARG A 157 15.05 9.80 -22.39
N LEU A 158 14.77 9.26 -21.20
CA LEU A 158 14.15 7.94 -21.09
C LEU A 158 12.70 7.99 -21.58
N ALA A 159 11.94 9.04 -21.27
CA ALA A 159 10.53 9.14 -21.68
C ALA A 159 10.36 9.07 -23.20
N ALA A 160 11.21 9.77 -23.96
CA ALA A 160 11.22 9.71 -25.42
C ALA A 160 11.58 8.31 -25.93
N ALA A 161 12.72 7.76 -25.48
CA ALA A 161 13.19 6.46 -25.96
C ALA A 161 12.28 5.29 -25.53
N ALA A 162 11.63 5.40 -24.36
CA ALA A 162 10.66 4.42 -23.89
C ALA A 162 9.41 4.38 -24.77
N ARG A 163 8.94 5.53 -25.28
CA ARG A 163 7.84 5.58 -26.24
C ARG A 163 8.20 4.86 -27.54
N ASP A 164 9.42 5.05 -28.05
CA ASP A 164 9.88 4.35 -29.25
C ASP A 164 9.96 2.83 -29.06
N ARG A 165 10.34 2.38 -27.86
CA ARG A 165 10.53 0.95 -27.56
C ARG A 165 9.26 0.22 -27.14
N TYR A 166 8.41 0.86 -26.34
CA TYR A 166 7.23 0.23 -25.72
C TYR A 166 5.90 0.77 -26.26
N GLY A 167 5.92 1.70 -27.21
CA GLY A 167 4.72 2.35 -27.75
C GLY A 167 3.98 3.16 -26.68
N ASP A 168 2.66 3.05 -26.67
CA ASP A 168 1.77 3.75 -25.73
C ASP A 168 1.67 3.06 -24.36
N ALA A 169 2.65 2.24 -23.98
CA ALA A 169 2.67 1.61 -22.67
C ALA A 169 2.65 2.68 -21.54
N PRO A 170 1.89 2.46 -20.45
CA PRO A 170 1.72 3.43 -19.36
C PRO A 170 2.98 3.52 -18.49
N ILE A 171 4.02 4.20 -18.99
CA ILE A 171 5.29 4.41 -18.28
C ILE A 171 5.34 5.83 -17.76
N ILE A 172 5.52 5.96 -16.45
CA ILE A 172 5.66 7.24 -15.75
C ILE A 172 7.12 7.40 -15.38
N VAL A 173 7.81 8.33 -16.05
CA VAL A 173 9.23 8.57 -15.78
C VAL A 173 9.39 9.51 -14.59
N LEU A 174 10.05 9.03 -13.54
CA LEU A 174 10.44 9.82 -12.39
C LEU A 174 11.93 10.19 -12.51
N ARG A 175 12.21 11.49 -12.64
CA ARG A 175 13.60 11.98 -12.61
C ARG A 175 14.14 11.86 -11.18
N MET A 176 15.20 11.09 -11.01
CA MET A 176 15.90 10.90 -9.74
C MET A 176 17.30 11.51 -9.81
N THR A 177 17.73 12.21 -8.77
CA THR A 177 19.08 12.80 -8.70
C THR A 177 20.10 11.85 -8.09
N GLU A 178 19.63 10.89 -7.30
CA GLU A 178 20.43 9.85 -6.64
C GLU A 178 19.70 8.50 -6.70
N PRO A 179 20.44 7.38 -6.73
CA PRO A 179 19.82 6.06 -6.70
C PRO A 179 19.07 5.84 -5.38
N PRO A 180 17.98 5.05 -5.37
CA PRO A 180 17.27 4.75 -4.14
C PRO A 180 18.19 4.04 -3.16
N VAL A 181 18.12 4.43 -1.89
CA VAL A 181 18.89 3.79 -0.82
C VAL A 181 18.39 2.36 -0.68
N THR A 182 19.24 1.38 -1.00
CA THR A 182 18.94 -0.02 -0.70
C THR A 182 19.05 -0.20 0.81
N ALA A 183 17.96 -0.56 1.49
CA ALA A 183 18.05 -0.98 2.88
C ALA A 183 18.99 -2.19 2.98
N PRO A 184 19.84 -2.29 4.01
CA PRO A 184 20.70 -3.45 4.19
C PRO A 184 19.84 -4.71 4.31
N ALA A 185 20.20 -5.76 3.57
CA ALA A 185 19.53 -7.05 3.65
C ALA A 185 19.64 -7.56 5.10
N THR A 186 18.51 -7.71 5.79
CA THR A 186 18.48 -8.30 7.12
C THR A 186 18.68 -9.81 6.95
N THR A 187 19.93 -10.27 7.00
CA THR A 187 20.23 -11.70 7.12
C THR A 187 19.67 -12.19 8.45
N SER A 188 18.63 -13.03 8.39
CA SER A 188 18.15 -13.85 9.52
C SER A 188 18.90 -15.17 9.56
#